data_AF-A0A8S8XQ50-F1
#
_entry.id   AF-A0A8S8XQ50-F1
#
_cell.length_a   1.000
_cell.length_b   1.000
_cell.length_c   1.000
_cell.angle_alpha   90.00
_cell.angle_beta   90.00
_cell.angle_gamma   90.00
#
_symmetry.space_group_name_H-M   'P 1'
#
loop_
_entity.id
_entity.type
_entity.pdbx_description
1 polymer ?
#
loop_
_entity_poly.entity_id
_entity_poly.type
_entity_poly.pdbx_seq_one_letter_code
_entity_poly.pdbx_strand_id
1 'polypeptide(L)' 'MLFCIELSNDGLPDGATHGVILDRTCFYPEGGGQEGDYGTLSTDSVHCRVLDTRKMGQHIVHITDAALNNGDLVWFSKLE' A
#
# COMPACT_ATOMS: atom_id res chain seq x y z
N MET A 1 -4.27 3.28 12.43
CA MET A 1 -5.29 2.26 12.12
C MET A 1 -5.18 1.89 10.65
N LEU A 2 -5.16 0.59 10.36
CA LEU A 2 -5.05 0.03 9.02
C LEU A 2 -6.41 -0.42 8.50
N PHE A 3 -6.69 -0.12 7.23
CA PHE A 3 -7.77 -0.75 6.47
C PHE A 3 -7.21 -1.46 5.24
N CYS A 4 -7.62 -2.71 5.01
CA CYS A 4 -7.24 -3.54 3.88
C CYS A 4 -8.48 -3.97 3.09
N ILE A 5 -8.40 -3.85 1.77
CA ILE A 5 -9.44 -4.27 0.84
C ILE A 5 -8.81 -5.11 -0.28
N GLU A 6 -9.52 -6.14 -0.73
CA GLU A 6 -9.20 -6.84 -1.98
C GLU A 6 -9.42 -5.90 -3.16
N LEU A 7 -8.49 -5.92 -4.11
CA LEU A 7 -8.60 -5.17 -5.36
C LEU A 7 -8.93 -6.12 -6.50
N SER A 8 -9.89 -5.72 -7.34
CA SER A 8 -10.26 -6.47 -8.54
C SER A 8 -10.49 -5.46 -9.66
N ASN A 9 -9.44 -5.05 -10.37
CA ASN A 9 -9.55 -4.13 -11.51
C ASN A 9 -8.34 -4.23 -12.45
N ASP A 10 -8.57 -3.84 -13.70
CA ASP A 10 -7.53 -3.64 -14.72
C ASP A 10 -6.72 -2.36 -14.44
N GLY A 11 -5.41 -2.38 -14.72
CA GLY A 11 -4.52 -1.21 -14.55
C GLY A 11 -3.79 -1.11 -13.20
N LEU A 12 -3.71 -2.23 -12.48
CA LEU A 12 -2.85 -2.38 -11.30
C LEU A 12 -1.49 -2.99 -11.70
N PRO A 13 -0.43 -2.78 -10.91
CA PRO A 13 0.86 -3.46 -11.11
C PRO A 13 0.70 -4.99 -11.08
N ASP A 14 1.57 -5.68 -11.78
CA ASP A 14 1.61 -7.15 -11.77
C ASP A 14 1.77 -7.69 -10.35
N GLY A 15 0.90 -8.62 -9.96
CA GLY A 15 0.89 -9.23 -8.62
C GLY A 15 0.15 -8.41 -7.56
N ALA A 16 -0.43 -7.26 -7.90
CA ALA A 16 -1.29 -6.51 -6.99
C ALA A 16 -2.56 -7.30 -6.66
N THR A 17 -2.84 -7.43 -5.37
CA THR A 17 -4.03 -8.14 -4.87
C THR A 17 -4.85 -7.30 -3.89
N HIS A 18 -4.22 -6.36 -3.17
CA HIS A 18 -4.87 -5.60 -2.11
C HIS A 18 -4.53 -4.11 -2.13
N GLY A 19 -5.40 -3.31 -1.52
CA GLY A 19 -5.20 -1.90 -1.25
C GLY A 19 -5.20 -1.68 0.25
N VAL A 20 -4.18 -0.99 0.75
CA VAL A 20 -3.99 -0.72 2.18
C VAL A 20 -3.99 0.78 2.43
N ILE A 21 -4.87 1.22 3.33
CA ILE A 21 -4.93 2.60 3.81
C ILE A 21 -4.41 2.63 5.24
N LEU A 22 -3.46 3.52 5.49
CA LEU A 22 -2.89 3.78 6.80
C LEU A 22 -3.33 5.16 7.29
N ASP A 23 -3.51 5.31 8.59
CA ASP A 23 -3.75 6.62 9.22
C ASP A 23 -2.54 7.55 9.12
N ARG A 24 -1.33 6.98 9.14
CA ARG A 24 -0.06 7.69 8.95
C ARG A 24 0.87 6.86 8.09
N THR A 25 1.49 7.49 7.10
CA THR A 25 2.47 6.87 6.21
C THR A 25 3.49 7.92 5.77
N CYS A 26 4.73 7.49 5.49
CA CYS A 26 5.74 8.32 4.83
C CYS A 26 5.81 8.07 3.32
N PHE A 27 4.97 7.17 2.78
CA PHE A 27 4.89 6.91 1.36
C PHE A 27 4.17 8.05 0.66
N TYR A 28 4.82 8.61 -0.35
CA TYR A 28 4.30 9.64 -1.23
C TYR A 28 3.58 8.96 -2.40
N PRO A 29 2.33 9.36 -2.67
CA PRO A 29 1.61 8.84 -3.82
C PRO A 29 2.14 9.43 -5.12
N GLU A 30 1.83 8.76 -6.23
CA GLU A 30 2.00 9.31 -7.58
C GLU A 30 1.49 10.76 -7.69
N GLY A 31 2.26 11.60 -8.38
CA GLY A 31 1.91 13.01 -8.54
C GLY A 31 2.88 13.76 -9.45
N GLY A 32 2.35 14.67 -10.28
CA GLY A 32 3.18 15.53 -11.13
C GLY A 32 4.00 14.79 -12.20
N GLY A 33 3.61 13.56 -12.55
CA GLY A 33 4.34 12.69 -13.48
C GLY A 33 5.42 11.82 -12.83
N GLN A 34 5.56 11.88 -11.50
CA GLN A 34 6.43 10.99 -10.73
C GLN A 34 5.65 9.75 -10.25
N GLU A 35 6.29 8.59 -10.35
CA GLU A 35 5.78 7.33 -9.78
C GLU A 35 5.69 7.41 -8.26
N GLY A 36 4.76 6.65 -7.69
CA GLY A 36 4.57 6.56 -6.25
C GLY A 36 5.70 5.80 -5.57
N ASP A 37 5.78 5.93 -4.26
CA ASP A 37 6.77 5.21 -3.48
C ASP A 37 6.50 3.69 -3.45
N TYR A 38 7.59 2.92 -3.42
CA TYR A 38 7.60 1.46 -3.24
C TYR A 38 8.18 1.09 -1.88
N GLY A 39 7.93 -0.13 -1.41
CA GLY A 39 8.44 -0.57 -0.11
C GLY A 39 7.80 -1.83 0.43
N THR A 40 7.75 -1.94 1.76
CA THR A 40 7.12 -3.06 2.47
C THR A 40 6.27 -2.59 3.64
N LEU A 41 5.20 -3.35 3.91
CA LEU A 41 4.41 -3.32 5.14
C LEU A 41 4.56 -4.69 5.80
N SER A 42 4.82 -4.73 7.11
CA SER A 42 5.12 -5.98 7.79
C SER A 42 4.48 -6.04 9.17
N THR A 43 3.96 -7.21 9.51
CA THR A 43 3.62 -7.64 10.88
C THR A 43 4.59 -8.75 11.30
N ASP A 44 4.43 -9.29 12.50
CA ASP A 44 5.24 -10.44 12.94
C ASP A 44 5.03 -11.69 12.05
N SER A 45 3.88 -11.79 11.38
CA SER A 45 3.49 -12.97 10.60
C SER A 45 3.40 -12.75 9.09
N VAL A 46 3.30 -11.50 8.65
CA VAL A 46 3.07 -11.17 7.24
C VAL A 46 4.11 -10.16 6.77
N HIS A 47 4.76 -10.46 5.65
CA HIS A 47 5.56 -9.51 4.89
C HIS A 47 4.84 -9.22 3.58
N CYS A 48 4.52 -7.95 3.36
CA CYS A 48 3.70 -7.48 2.25
C CYS A 48 4.47 -6.41 1.48
N ARG A 49 4.57 -6.54 0.16
CA ARG A 49 5.25 -5.55 -0.68
C ARG A 49 4.27 -4.46 -1.10
N VAL A 50 4.70 -3.21 -0.98
CA VAL A 50 4.03 -2.06 -1.60
C VAL A 50 4.56 -1.96 -3.03
N LEU A 51 3.69 -2.31 -3.98
CA LEU A 51 3.98 -2.33 -5.40
C LEU A 51 3.74 -0.98 -6.07
N ASP A 52 2.96 -0.10 -5.44
CA ASP A 52 2.68 1.26 -5.90
C ASP A 52 1.97 2.02 -4.76
N THR A 53 2.07 3.35 -4.74
CA THR A 53 1.36 4.23 -3.81
C THR A 53 0.56 5.26 -4.60
N ARG A 54 -0.76 5.28 -4.42
CA ARG A 54 -1.66 6.19 -5.15
C ARG A 54 -2.50 7.03 -4.22
N LYS A 55 -2.92 8.21 -4.71
CA LYS A 55 -3.92 9.04 -4.03
C LYS A 55 -5.30 8.77 -4.61
N MET A 56 -6.23 8.28 -3.80
CA MET A 56 -7.63 8.09 -4.16
C MET A 56 -8.52 8.99 -3.28
N GLY A 57 -8.97 10.10 -3.85
CA GLY A 57 -9.68 11.15 -3.09
C GLY A 57 -8.77 11.77 -2.03
N GLN A 58 -9.13 11.58 -0.75
CA GLN A 58 -8.34 12.07 0.39
C GLN A 58 -7.43 10.99 1.01
N HIS A 59 -7.43 9.78 0.46
CA HIS A 59 -6.69 8.65 1.02
C HIS A 59 -5.44 8.35 0.20
N ILE A 60 -4.37 7.99 0.91
CA ILE A 60 -3.19 7.36 0.33
C ILE A 60 -3.43 5.85 0.39
N VAL A 61 -3.42 5.21 -0.76
CA VAL A 61 -3.64 3.78 -0.95
C VAL A 61 -2.32 3.15 -1.37
N HIS A 62 -1.83 2.23 -0.55
CA HIS A 62 -0.68 1.40 -0.84
C HIS A 62 -1.21 0.15 -1.55
N ILE A 63 -0.83 -0.05 -2.80
CA ILE A 63 -1.21 -1.23 -3.58
C ILE A 63 -0.21 -2.33 -3.25
N THR A 64 -0.71 -3.50 -2.85
CA THR A 64 0.12 -4.55 -2.28
C THR A 64 -0.11 -5.92 -2.86
N ASP A 65 0.89 -6.81 -2.71
CA ASP A 65 0.86 -8.20 -3.20
C ASP A 65 0.22 -9.20 -2.22
N ALA A 66 0.02 -8.79 -0.96
CA ALA A 66 -0.57 -9.62 0.08
C ALA A 66 -1.57 -8.86 0.94
N ALA A 67 -2.46 -9.63 1.59
CA ALA A 67 -3.45 -9.14 2.54
C ALA A 67 -2.82 -8.77 3.89
N LEU A 68 -3.44 -7.80 4.57
CA LEU A 68 -3.24 -7.49 5.99
C LEU A 68 -4.61 -7.45 6.68
N ASN A 69 -4.66 -7.60 8.00
CA ASN A 69 -5.93 -7.53 8.71
C ASN A 69 -6.28 -6.10 9.07
N ASN A 70 -7.57 -5.76 8.98
CA ASN A 70 -8.07 -4.49 9.47
C ASN A 70 -7.69 -4.28 10.94
N GLY A 71 -7.10 -3.13 11.24
CA GLY A 71 -6.62 -2.80 12.59
C GLY A 71 -5.20 -3.24 12.91
N ASP A 72 -4.50 -3.94 12.01
CA ASP A 72 -3.10 -4.32 12.23
C ASP A 72 -2.21 -3.10 12.51
N LEU A 73 -1.27 -3.29 13.44
CA LEU A 73 -0.10 -2.42 13.59
C LEU A 73 0.99 -2.96 12.69
N VAL A 74 1.53 -2.10 11.83
CA VAL A 74 2.53 -2.51 10.82
C VAL A 74 3.78 -1.66 10.93
N TRP A 75 4.93 -2.30 10.73
CA TRP A 75 6.16 -1.61 10.39
C TRP A 75 6.25 -1.44 8.90
N PHE A 76 6.76 -0.29 8.45
CA PHE A 76 6.96 -0.03 7.04
C PHE A 76 8.40 0.37 6.73
N SER A 77 8.88 -0.03 5.56
CA SER A 77 10.18 0.34 5.02
C SER A 77 9.98 0.86 3.60
N LYS A 78 10.32 2.12 3.36
CA LYS A 78 10.30 2.73 2.04
C LYS A 78 11.58 2.39 1.28
N LEU A 79 11.46 2.10 -0.01
CA LEU A 79 12.59 2.03 -0.95
C LEU A 79 12.74 3.40 -1.62
N GLU A 80 13.96 3.89 -1.73
CA GLU A 80 14.31 5.14 -2.42
C GLU A 80 14.54 4.93 -3.92
#